data_AF-A0A520PEN6-F1
#
_entry.id   AF-A0A520PEN6-F1
#
_cell.length_a   1.000
_cell.length_b   1.000
_cell.length_c   1.000
_cell.angle_alpha   90.00
_cell.angle_beta   90.00
_cell.angle_gamma   90.00
#
_symmetry.space_group_name_H-M   'P 1'
#
loop_
_entity.id
_entity.type
_entity.pdbx_description
1 polymer ?
#
loop_
_entity_poly.entity_id
_entity_poly.type
_entity_poly.pdbx_seq_one_letter_code
_entity_poly.pdbx_strand_id
1 'polypeptide(L)'
;MRGAGAVIVFIDTGEVEDILVLDSRRQCWGVEIPAGRYHTVLSRAVGSVFYEVKQGPYDPQRTKEFAPWAPLEGTPEAPAYLQRLHQWVDQAQQM
;
A
#
# COMPACT_ATOMS: atom_id res chain seq x y z
N MET A 1 -7.96 4.82 -14.18
CA MET A 1 -8.22 4.16 -12.88
C MET A 1 -9.57 4.62 -12.34
N ARG A 2 -10.25 3.80 -11.53
CA ARG A 2 -11.53 4.15 -10.87
C ARG A 2 -11.35 4.00 -9.36
N GLY A 3 -11.95 4.90 -8.60
CA GLY A 3 -11.95 4.84 -7.14
C GLY A 3 -10.87 5.71 -6.50
N ALA A 4 -10.49 5.35 -5.27
CA ALA A 4 -9.53 6.09 -4.46
C ALA A 4 -8.73 5.10 -3.61
N GLY A 5 -7.45 5.40 -3.40
CA GLY A 5 -6.59 4.58 -2.56
C GLY A 5 -5.37 5.32 -2.06
N ALA A 6 -4.49 4.58 -1.41
CA ALA A 6 -3.17 5.04 -1.03
C ALA A 6 -2.16 3.90 -1.16
N VAL A 7 -0.91 4.26 -1.41
CA VAL A 7 0.23 3.37 -1.30
C VAL A 7 1.03 3.80 -0.09
N ILE A 8 1.34 2.85 0.78
CA ILE A 8 2.20 3.06 1.94
C ILE A 8 3.48 2.28 1.66
N VAL A 9 4.62 2.96 1.72
CA VAL A 9 5.95 2.40 1.55
C VAL A 9 6.60 2.27 2.92
N PHE A 10 7.24 1.14 3.19
CA PHE A 10 7.88 0.84 4.46
C PHE A 10 9.36 0.60 4.26
N ILE A 11 10.15 0.98 5.26
CA ILE A 11 11.51 0.46 5.42
C ILE A 11 11.47 -0.96 6.00
N ASP A 12 12.62 -1.64 6.00
CA ASP A 12 12.73 -3.05 6.39
C ASP A 12 12.26 -3.34 7.83
N THR A 13 12.32 -2.35 8.73
CA THR A 13 11.85 -2.46 10.12
C THR A 13 10.33 -2.34 10.28
N GLY A 14 9.63 -1.95 9.22
CA GLY A 14 8.17 -1.73 9.23
C GLY A 14 7.74 -0.32 9.60
N GLU A 15 8.68 0.60 9.78
CA GLU A 15 8.38 2.03 9.85
C GLU A 15 7.95 2.55 8.48
N VAL A 16 7.03 3.52 8.49
CA VAL A 16 6.52 4.15 7.26
C VAL A 16 7.59 5.08 6.69
N GLU A 17 8.02 4.79 5.46
CA GLU A 17 8.94 5.64 4.67
C GLU A 17 8.15 6.75 3.95
N ASP A 18 7.02 6.39 3.33
CA ASP A 18 6.19 7.33 2.57
C ASP A 18 4.72 6.88 2.47
N ILE A 19 3.82 7.85 2.25
CA ILE A 19 2.39 7.63 1.99
C ILE A 19 1.95 8.46 0.78
N LEU A 20 1.64 7.76 -0.31
CA LEU A 20 1.21 8.37 -1.56
C LEU A 20 -0.29 8.14 -1.77
N VAL A 21 -1.07 9.21 -1.82
CA VAL A 21 -2.53 9.12 -2.02
C VAL A 21 -2.87 9.14 -3.51
N LEU A 22 -3.57 8.09 -3.95
CA LEU A 22 -4.15 7.97 -5.28
C LEU A 22 -5.58 8.52 -5.25
N ASP A 23 -5.75 9.77 -5.67
CA ASP A 23 -7.06 10.43 -5.82
C ASP A 23 -7.16 11.07 -7.20
N SER A 24 -8.10 10.59 -8.00
CA SER A 24 -8.40 11.11 -9.34
C SER A 24 -8.84 12.58 -9.32
N ARG A 25 -9.41 13.05 -8.21
CA ARG A 25 -9.80 14.45 -8.01
C ARG A 25 -8.58 15.36 -7.78
N ARG A 26 -7.48 14.80 -7.26
CA ARG A 26 -6.21 15.51 -7.02
C ARG A 26 -5.20 15.31 -8.15
N GLN A 27 -5.62 14.75 -9.28
CA GLN A 27 -4.78 14.47 -10.45
C GLN A 27 -3.56 13.56 -10.15
N CYS A 28 -3.61 12.77 -9.07
CA CYS A 28 -2.61 11.75 -8.79
C CYS A 28 -3.10 10.40 -9.33
N TRP A 29 -2.55 9.99 -10.46
CA TRP A 29 -3.04 8.83 -11.24
C TRP A 29 -2.15 7.59 -11.13
N GLY A 30 -1.02 7.68 -10.44
CA GLY A 30 -0.06 6.59 -10.33
C GLY A 30 1.03 6.95 -9.33
N VAL A 31 1.72 5.92 -8.86
CA VAL A 31 2.87 6.05 -7.96
C VAL A 31 4.00 5.20 -8.52
N GLU A 32 5.22 5.64 -8.31
CA GLU A 32 6.42 4.83 -8.52
C GLU A 32 6.88 4.31 -7.16
N ILE A 33 7.11 3.01 -7.07
CA ILE A 33 7.51 2.35 -5.82
C ILE A 33 8.99 1.96 -5.96
N PRO A 34 9.86 2.36 -5.02
CA PRO A 34 11.26 1.98 -5.09
C PRO A 34 11.45 0.46 -5.07
N ALA A 35 12.43 -0.02 -5.82
CA ALA A 35 12.78 -1.44 -5.83
C ALA A 35 13.25 -1.90 -4.44
N GLY A 36 12.86 -3.10 -4.03
CA GLY A 36 13.26 -3.69 -2.75
C GLY A 36 12.58 -3.07 -1.53
N ARG A 37 11.49 -2.31 -1.70
CA ARG A 37 10.68 -1.80 -0.59
C ARG A 37 9.42 -2.62 -0.38
N TYR A 38 9.11 -2.89 0.88
CA TYR A 38 7.79 -3.35 1.28
C TYR A 38 6.79 -2.21 1.05
N HIS A 39 5.63 -2.56 0.52
CA HIS A 39 4.56 -1.61 0.29
C HIS A 39 3.21 -2.32 0.34
N THR A 40 2.17 -1.53 0.59
CA THR A 40 0.79 -2.01 0.51
C THR A 40 -0.09 -1.00 -0.20
N VAL A 41 -1.15 -1.49 -0.84
CA VAL A 41 -2.18 -0.66 -1.46
C VAL A 41 -3.43 -0.71 -0.59
N LEU A 42 -3.84 0.44 -0.08
CA LEU A 42 -5.05 0.60 0.72
C LEU A 42 -6.19 1.14 -0.14
N SER A 43 -7.24 0.35 -0.32
CA SER A 43 -8.47 0.80 -0.99
C SER A 43 -9.29 1.72 -0.07
N ARG A 44 -9.72 2.87 -0.58
CA ARG A 44 -10.44 3.89 0.19
C ARG A 44 -11.82 4.24 -0.37
N ALA A 45 -12.19 3.62 -1.49
CA ALA A 45 -13.54 3.68 -2.03
C ALA A 45 -13.97 2.30 -2.54
N VAL A 46 -15.24 1.95 -2.32
CA VAL A 46 -15.82 0.71 -2.85
C VAL A 46 -15.73 0.71 -4.38
N GLY A 47 -15.30 -0.43 -4.95
CA GLY A 47 -15.14 -0.58 -6.39
C GLY A 47 -13.90 0.11 -6.97
N SER A 48 -12.89 0.39 -6.15
CA SER A 48 -11.59 0.87 -6.62
C SER A 48 -10.86 -0.20 -7.43
N VAL A 49 -10.22 0.21 -8.52
CA VAL A 49 -9.44 -0.66 -9.41
C VAL A 49 -8.03 -0.09 -9.56
N PHE A 50 -7.04 -0.88 -9.17
CA PHE A 50 -5.63 -0.55 -9.24
C PHE A 50 -4.93 -1.42 -10.29
N TYR A 51 -3.98 -0.83 -11.01
CA TYR A 51 -3.09 -1.54 -11.91
C TYR A 51 -1.67 -1.39 -11.37
N GLU A 52 -0.99 -2.51 -11.19
CA GLU A 52 0.42 -2.53 -10.82
C GLU A 52 1.21 -3.09 -12.01
N VAL A 53 2.29 -2.40 -12.38
CA VAL A 53 3.19 -2.83 -13.45
C VAL A 53 4.57 -3.00 -12.86
N LYS A 54 5.17 -4.19 -13.03
CA LYS A 54 6.52 -4.52 -12.57
C LYS A 54 7.41 -4.80 -13.77
N GLN A 55 8.67 -4.39 -13.70
CA GLN A 55 9.65 -4.80 -14.70
C GLN A 55 9.83 -6.32 -14.64
N GLY A 56 9.86 -6.93 -15.82
CA GLY A 56 10.05 -8.37 -15.96
C GLY A 56 11.52 -8.80 -15.88
N PRO A 57 11.78 -10.11 -15.88
CA PRO A 57 10.79 -11.19 -15.97
C PRO A 57 10.03 -11.37 -14.64
N TYR A 58 8.77 -11.79 -14.73
CA TYR A 58 7.98 -12.17 -13.56
C TYR A 58 8.55 -13.46 -12.96
N ASP A 59 8.95 -13.42 -11.69
CA ASP A 59 9.39 -14.58 -10.93
C ASP A 59 8.38 -14.88 -9.79
N PRO A 60 7.57 -15.94 -9.91
CA PRO A 60 6.57 -16.27 -8.90
C PRO A 60 7.16 -16.67 -7.55
N GLN A 61 8.43 -17.11 -7.50
CA GLN A 61 9.09 -17.52 -6.25
C GLN A 61 9.47 -16.30 -5.40
N ARG A 62 9.82 -15.18 -6.05
CA ARG A 62 10.23 -13.93 -5.39
C ARG A 62 9.09 -12.94 -5.17
N THR A 63 7.92 -13.18 -5.75
CA THR A 63 6.80 -12.23 -5.75
C THR A 63 5.93 -12.29 -4.47
N LYS A 64 6.23 -13.17 -3.51
CA LYS A 64 5.37 -13.43 -2.34
C LYS A 64 6.10 -13.37 -1.00
N GLU A 65 7.09 -12.49 -0.87
CA GLU A 65 7.71 -12.22 0.42
C GLU A 65 6.87 -11.20 1.18
N PHE A 66 6.08 -11.69 2.15
CA PHE A 66 5.37 -10.82 3.09
C PHE A 66 6.36 -10.27 4.12
N ALA A 67 6.14 -9.02 4.51
CA ALA A 67 6.95 -8.39 5.53
C ALA A 67 6.79 -9.13 6.88
N PRO A 68 7.88 -9.53 7.55
CA PRO A 68 7.81 -10.37 8.75
C PRO A 68 7.17 -9.67 9.95
N TRP A 69 7.12 -8.33 9.93
CA TRP A 69 6.49 -7.50 10.95
C TRP A 69 4.98 -7.32 10.74
N ALA A 70 4.45 -7.63 9.55
CA ALA A 70 3.02 -7.49 9.27
C ALA A 70 2.25 -8.71 9.80
N PRO A 71 1.08 -8.51 10.43
CA PRO A 71 0.26 -9.65 10.83
C PRO A 71 -0.26 -10.39 9.60
N LEU A 72 -0.36 -11.72 9.73
CA LEU A 72 -0.90 -12.57 8.67
C LEU A 72 -2.39 -12.31 8.48
N GLU A 73 -2.88 -12.50 7.26
CA GLU A 73 -4.30 -12.42 6.95
C GLU A 73 -5.12 -13.39 7.83
N GLY A 74 -6.26 -12.92 8.34
CA GLY A 74 -7.17 -13.70 9.18
C GLY A 74 -6.74 -13.87 10.64
N THR A 75 -5.57 -13.34 11.03
CA THR A 75 -5.15 -13.31 12.45
C THR A 75 -5.95 -12.28 13.26
N PRO A 76 -6.09 -12.45 14.59
CA PRO A 76 -6.76 -11.48 15.45
C PRO A 76 -6.17 -10.06 15.40
N GLU A 77 -4.89 -9.94 15.07
CA GLU A 77 -4.16 -8.66 14.97
C GLU A 77 -4.44 -7.92 13.65
N ALA A 78 -4.88 -8.62 12.60
CA ALA A 78 -5.06 -8.06 11.26
C ALA A 78 -6.06 -6.88 11.22
N PRO A 79 -7.23 -6.91 11.88
CA PRO A 79 -8.16 -5.77 11.89
C PRO A 79 -7.54 -4.51 12.52
N ALA A 80 -6.81 -4.67 13.63
CA ALA A 80 -6.16 -3.55 14.31
C ALA A 80 -5.03 -2.95 13.45
N TYR A 81 -4.30 -3.80 12.73
CA TYR A 81 -3.28 -3.34 11.79
C TYR A 81 -3.89 -2.59 10.60
N LEU A 82 -4.96 -3.11 9.99
CA LEU A 82 -5.69 -2.42 8.92
C LEU A 82 -6.21 -1.05 9.38
N GLN A 83 -6.77 -0.96 10.58
CA GLN A 83 -7.22 0.31 11.15
C GLN A 83 -6.06 1.32 11.29
N ARG A 84 -4.87 0.85 11.68
CA ARG A 84 -3.65 1.68 11.76
C ARG A 84 -3.22 2.20 10.39
N LEU A 85 -3.28 1.37 9.35
CA LEU A 85 -3.01 1.81 7.97
C LEU A 85 -3.95 2.94 7.54
N HIS A 86 -5.24 2.83 7.85
CA HIS A 86 -6.21 3.90 7.58
C HIS A 86 -5.85 5.20 8.32
N GLN A 87 -5.49 5.10 9.60
CA GLN A 87 -5.12 6.27 10.41
C GLN A 87 -3.89 7.00 9.87
N TRP A 88 -2.85 6.27 9.49
CA TRP A 88 -1.65 6.87 8.88
C TRP A 88 -1.97 7.61 7.59
N VAL A 89 -2.82 7.03 6.74
CA VAL A 89 -3.23 7.68 5.49
C VAL A 89 -4.07 8.92 5.73
N ASP A 90 -5.00 8.87 6.68
CA ASP A 90 -5.86 10.01 7.01
C ASP A 90 -5.03 11.18 7.58
N GLN A 91 -3.98 10.90 8.36
CA GLN A 91 -3.03 11.90 8.85
C GLN A 91 -2.23 12.54 7.72
N ALA A 92 -1.70 11.73 6.79
CA ALA A 92 -0.94 12.22 5.65
C ALA A 92 -1.76 13.12 4.70
N GLN A 93 -3.08 13.00 4.69
CA GLN A 93 -3.96 13.86 3.88
C GLN A 93 -4.29 15.22 4.49
N GLN A 94 -4.03 15.40 5.79
CA GLN A 94 -4.33 16.62 6.53
C GLN A 94 -3.14 17.59 6.55
N MET A 95 -1.97 17.14 6.11
CA MET A 95 -0.77 17.95 5.88
C MET A 95 -0.78 18.53 4.46
#